data_AF-A0A1I0TT44-F1
#
_entry.id   AF-A0A1I0TT44-F1
#
_cell.length_a   1.000
_cell.length_b   1.000
_cell.length_c   1.000
_cell.angle_alpha   90.00
_cell.angle_beta   90.00
_cell.angle_gamma   90.00
#
_symmetry.space_group_name_H-M   'P 1'
#
loop_
_entity.id
_entity.type
_entity.pdbx_description
1 polymer ?
#
loop_
_entity_poly.entity_id
_entity_poly.type
_entity_poly.pdbx_seq_one_letter_code
_entity_poly.pdbx_strand_id
1 'polypeptide(L)' 'MAKNKKRSLTEDELLQILARNNKQLYEAVIQLEKARESGRNADIEEAVRNAGIESGEGLMLIKLMRYLRGEIELDDIA' A
#
# COMPACT_ATOMS: atom_id res chain seq x y z
N MET A 1 24.57 25.89 -2.01
CA MET A 1 23.29 25.61 -1.33
C MET A 1 22.56 24.55 -2.15
N ALA A 2 22.52 23.30 -1.67
CA ALA A 2 21.76 22.26 -2.36
C ALA A 2 20.27 22.62 -2.25
N LYS A 3 19.60 22.86 -3.38
CA LYS A 3 18.13 22.98 -3.40
C LYS A 3 17.59 21.71 -2.76
N ASN A 4 16.91 21.85 -1.63
CA ASN A 4 16.24 20.74 -0.97
C ASN A 4 15.10 20.33 -1.90
N LYS A 5 15.40 19.44 -2.86
CA LYS A 5 14.44 18.95 -3.84
C LYS A 5 13.44 18.15 -3.02
N LYS A 6 12.23 18.69 -2.85
CA LYS A 6 11.13 18.01 -2.15
C LYS A 6 11.02 16.61 -2.76
N ARG A 7 11.39 15.59 -2.00
CA ARG A 7 11.27 14.20 -2.44
C ARG A 7 9.82 13.81 -2.15
N SER A 8 9.07 13.54 -3.21
CA SER A 8 7.74 12.96 -3.15
C SER A 8 7.81 11.51 -3.60
N LEU A 9 7.02 10.66 -2.96
CA LEU A 9 6.77 9.29 -3.43
C LEU A 9 5.36 9.24 -3.99
N THR A 10 5.23 8.65 -5.16
CA THR A 10 3.96 8.27 -5.77
C THR A 10 3.59 6.84 -5.39
N GLU A 11 2.32 6.50 -5.57
CA GLU A 11 1.83 5.14 -5.39
C GLU A 11 2.57 4.14 -6.29
N ASP A 12 2.77 4.50 -7.57
CA ASP A 12 3.50 3.67 -8.53
C ASP A 12 4.95 3.42 -8.10
N GLU A 13 5.62 4.42 -7.55
CA GLU A 13 6.99 4.26 -7.02
C GLU A 13 7.01 3.32 -5.81
N LEU A 14 6.01 3.40 -4.93
CA LEU A 14 5.87 2.46 -3.80
C LEU A 14 5.60 1.03 -4.27
N LEU A 15 4.74 0.84 -5.27
CA LEU A 15 4.48 -0.46 -5.89
C LEU A 15 5.74 -1.07 -6.52
N GLN A 16 6.55 -0.26 -7.20
CA GLN A 16 7.82 -0.73 -7.76
C GLN A 16 8.83 -1.12 -6.68
N ILE A 17 8.88 -0.37 -5.57
CA ILE A 17 9.73 -0.70 -4.42
C ILE A 17 9.26 -2.02 -3.80
N LEU A 18 7.96 -2.20 -3.60
CA LEU A 18 7.36 -3.43 -3.10
C LEU A 18 7.74 -4.64 -3.97
N ALA A 19 7.52 -4.55 -5.28
CA ALA A 19 7.81 -5.64 -6.22
C ALA A 19 9.27 -6.11 -6.15
N ARG A 20 10.20 -5.22 -5.79
CA ARG A 20 11.63 -5.52 -5.66
C ARG A 20 12.02 -6.11 -4.31
N ASN A 21 11.34 -5.71 -3.23
CA ASN A 21 11.78 -6.01 -1.86
C ASN A 21 10.92 -7.06 -1.16
N ASN A 22 9.63 -7.17 -1.49
CA ASN A 22 8.73 -8.13 -0.87
C ASN A 22 7.64 -8.57 -1.86
N LYS A 23 7.90 -9.70 -2.52
CA LYS A 23 7.02 -10.26 -3.56
C LYS A 23 5.64 -10.67 -3.02
N GLN A 24 5.58 -11.25 -1.82
CA GLN A 24 4.31 -11.67 -1.21
C GLN A 24 3.41 -10.47 -0.93
N LEU A 25 3.97 -9.41 -0.34
CA LEU A 25 3.24 -8.18 -0.06
C LEU A 25 2.81 -7.47 -1.35
N TYR A 26 3.65 -7.46 -2.38
CA TYR A 26 3.26 -6.94 -3.70
C TYR A 26 2.08 -7.73 -4.29
N GLU A 27 2.11 -9.05 -4.25
CA GLU A 27 1.01 -9.89 -4.73
C GLU A 27 -0.28 -9.63 -3.94
N ALA A 28 -0.20 -9.48 -2.61
CA ALA A 28 -1.34 -9.11 -1.77
C ALA A 28 -1.96 -7.77 -2.19
N VAL A 29 -1.12 -6.75 -2.45
CA VAL A 29 -1.58 -5.44 -2.94
C VAL A 29 -2.25 -5.55 -4.31
N ILE A 30 -1.69 -6.33 -5.24
CA ILE A 30 -2.29 -6.53 -6.58
C ILE A 30 -3.63 -7.27 -6.50
N GLN A 31 -3.77 -8.24 -5.59
CA GLN A 31 -5.06 -8.90 -5.36
C GLN A 31 -6.09 -7.93 -4.79
N LEU A 32 -5.65 -7.02 -3.93
CA LEU A 32 -6.47 -5.94 -3.36
C LEU A 32 -6.99 -4.99 -4.45
N GLU A 33 -6.14 -4.62 -5.42
CA GLU A 33 -6.56 -3.83 -6.60
C GLU A 33 -7.60 -4.57 -7.43
N LYS A 34 -7.37 -5.84 -7.75
CA LYS A 34 -8.31 -6.66 -8.52
C LYS A 34 -9.65 -6.84 -7.81
N ALA A 35 -9.61 -7.07 -6.50
CA ALA A 35 -10.80 -7.15 -5.65
C ALA A 35 -11.61 -5.85 -5.74
N ARG A 36 -10.92 -4.70 -5.69
CA ARG A 36 -11.51 -3.37 -5.78
C ARG A 36 -12.17 -3.11 -7.12
N GLU A 37 -11.52 -3.44 -8.23
CA GLU A 37 -12.10 -3.34 -9.58
C GLU A 37 -13.38 -4.21 -9.72
N SER A 38 -13.44 -5.32 -8.99
CA SER A 38 -14.60 -6.23 -8.98
C SER A 38 -15.70 -5.87 -7.97
N GLY A 39 -15.52 -4.81 -7.16
CA GLY A 39 -16.49 -4.37 -6.15
C GLY A 39 -16.65 -5.29 -4.93
N ARG A 40 -15.69 -6.20 -4.69
CA ARG A 40 -15.75 -7.17 -3.59
C ARG A 40 -14.99 -6.66 -2.36
N ASN A 41 -15.68 -5.91 -1.50
CA ASN A 41 -15.10 -5.38 -0.26
C ASN A 41 -14.58 -6.46 0.71
N ALA A 42 -15.15 -7.67 0.69
CA ALA A 42 -14.69 -8.77 1.55
C ALA A 42 -13.24 -9.19 1.25
N ASP A 43 -12.87 -9.17 -0.03
CA ASP A 43 -11.54 -9.57 -0.52
C ASP A 43 -10.48 -8.51 -0.16
N ILE A 44 -10.89 -7.25 0.05
CA ILE A 44 -10.02 -6.14 0.47
C ILE A 44 -9.56 -6.33 1.92
N GLU A 45 -10.49 -6.58 2.84
CA GLU A 45 -10.12 -6.75 4.24
C GLU A 45 -9.27 -8.01 4.47
N GLU A 46 -9.51 -9.07 3.70
CA GLU A 46 -8.71 -10.28 3.75
C GLU A 46 -7.28 -10.05 3.26
N ALA A 47 -7.09 -9.31 2.17
CA ALA A 47 -5.76 -8.92 1.70
C ALA A 47 -5.00 -8.04 2.71
N VAL A 48 -5.69 -7.07 3.34
CA VAL A 48 -5.10 -6.24 4.42
C VAL A 48 -4.73 -7.11 5.62
N ARG A 49 -5.59 -8.05 6.02
CA ARG A 49 -5.30 -8.99 7.12
C ARG A 49 -4.09 -9.85 6.80
N ASN A 50 -4.03 -10.45 5.62
CA ASN A 50 -2.91 -11.31 5.21
C ASN A 50 -1.58 -10.53 5.18
N ALA A 51 -1.60 -9.30 4.64
CA ALA A 51 -0.42 -8.43 4.65
C ALA A 51 0.00 -7.96 6.05
N GLY A 52 -0.96 -7.68 6.93
CA GLY A 52 -0.70 -7.29 8.32
C GLY A 52 -0.27 -8.43 9.23
N ILE A 53 -0.64 -9.67 8.91
CA ILE A 53 -0.22 -10.89 9.61
C ILE A 53 1.26 -11.21 9.29
N GLU A 54 1.72 -10.97 8.06
CA GLU A 54 3.10 -11.28 7.65
C GLU A 54 4.14 -10.25 8.11
N SER A 55 3.80 -8.95 8.18
CA SER A 55 4.72 -7.93 8.69
C SER A 55 4.00 -6.61 8.97
N GLY A 56 4.25 -5.99 10.14
CA GLY A 56 3.76 -4.65 10.45
C GLY A 56 4.22 -3.58 9.44
N GLU A 57 5.35 -3.80 8.77
CA GLU A 57 5.85 -2.93 7.69
C GLU A 57 4.96 -3.02 6.45
N GLY A 58 4.37 -4.19 6.19
CA GLY A 58 3.46 -4.39 5.05
C GLY A 58 2.12 -3.71 5.23
N LEU A 59 1.58 -3.76 6.44
CA LEU A 59 0.36 -3.02 6.79
C LEU A 59 0.56 -1.51 6.65
N MET A 60 1.70 -0.99 7.13
CA MET A 60 2.02 0.44 7.05
C MET A 60 2.09 0.91 5.60
N LEU A 61 2.64 0.09 4.71
CA LEU A 61 2.79 0.43 3.30
C LEU A 61 1.45 0.41 2.55
N ILE A 62 0.55 -0.53 2.88
CA ILE A 62 -0.84 -0.51 2.38
C ILE A 62 -1.56 0.76 2.84
N LYS A 63 -1.43 1.12 4.13
CA LYS A 63 -2.02 2.35 4.67
C LYS A 63 -1.49 3.60 3.95
N LEU A 64 -0.19 3.66 3.65
CA LEU A 64 0.41 4.74 2.85
C LEU A 64 -0.20 4.83 1.44
N MET A 65 -0.38 3.70 0.76
CA MET A 65 -1.01 3.69 -0.57
C MET A 65 -2.46 4.18 -0.51
N ARG A 66 -3.23 3.73 0.49
CA ARG A 66 -4.61 4.18 0.70
C ARG A 66 -4.70 5.67 1.02
N TYR A 67 -3.74 6.21 1.79
CA TYR A 67 -3.63 7.65 2.04
C TYR A 67 -3.33 8.44 0.75
N LEU A 68 -2.39 7.98 -0.08
CA LEU A 68 -2.06 8.63 -1.36
C LEU A 68 -3.26 8.68 -2.33
N ARG A 69 -4.19 7.72 -2.19
CA ARG A 69 -5.45 7.67 -2.95
C ARG A 69 -6.59 8.49 -2.33
N GLY A 70 -6.38 9.09 -1.16
CA GLY A 70 -7.40 9.85 -0.43
C GLY A 70 -8.48 8.99 0.21
N GLU A 71 -8.20 7.71 0.49
CA GLU A 71 -9.18 6.78 1.07
C GLU A 71 -9.19 6.79 2.60
N ILE A 72 -8.08 7.17 3.21
CA ILE A 72 -7.87 7.28 4.65
C ILE A 72 -7.09 8.56 4.94
N GLU A 73 -7.19 9.05 6.16
CA GLU A 73 -6.42 10.20 6.62
C GLU A 73 -5.02 9.78 7.08
N LEU A 74 -4.12 10.75 7.23
CA LEU A 74 -2.75 10.49 7.69
C LEU A 74 -2.72 9.81 9.06
N ASP A 75 -3.66 10.18 9.93
CA ASP A 75 -3.77 9.65 11.29
C ASP A 75 -4.17 8.16 11.30
N ASP A 76 -4.79 7.67 10.22
CA ASP A 76 -5.14 6.25 10.07
C ASP A 76 -3.91 5.38 9.72
N ILE A 77 -2.76 5.99 9.39
CA ILE A 77 -1.52 5.26 9.08
C ILE A 77 -0.89 4.66 10.35
N ALA A 78 -1.06 5.32 11.50
CA ALA A 78 -0.44 4.92 12.77
C ALA A 78 -0.89 3.56 13.31
#